data_AF-A0A660A8X0-F1
#
_entry.id   AF-A0A660A8X0-F1
#
_cell.length_a   1.000
_cell.length_b   1.000
_cell.length_c   1.000
_cell.angle_alpha   90.00
_cell.angle_beta   90.00
_cell.angle_gamma   90.00
#
_symmetry.space_group_name_H-M   'P 1'
#
loop_
_entity.id
_entity.type
_entity.pdbx_description
1 polymer ?
#
loop_
_entity_poly.entity_id
_entity_poly.type
_entity_poly.pdbx_seq_one_letter_code
_entity_poly.pdbx_strand_id
1 'polypeptide(L)'
;RDLATRFPNVHYLSFSRHFGKEAGLLAGLEEAKGNYITVMDVDLQDPPELLPLMFAKITEGYDVVVTRRHNRQGEPWLRSALSHLFYSLIQNLSDTEIVSGVRDYRLMTRQVVDSILELGEVNRFSKGIFSWVGYRTTYISFDNRK
;
A
#
# COMPACT_ATOMS: atom_id res chain seq x y z
N ARG A 1 -6.39 4.89 -22.79
CA ARG A 1 -6.33 6.10 -23.64
C ARG A 1 -7.71 6.64 -23.98
N ASP A 2 -8.61 5.88 -24.63
CA ASP A 2 -9.98 6.34 -24.97
C ASP A 2 -10.79 6.81 -23.76
N LEU A 3 -10.74 6.08 -22.63
CA LEU A 3 -11.42 6.53 -21.40
C LEU A 3 -10.90 7.89 -20.90
N ALA A 4 -9.59 8.16 -21.02
CA ALA A 4 -9.01 9.44 -20.59
C ALA A 4 -9.41 10.61 -21.50
N THR A 5 -9.81 10.35 -22.75
CA THR A 5 -10.35 11.40 -23.63
C THR A 5 -11.83 11.67 -23.39
N ARG A 6 -12.55 10.72 -22.78
CA ARG A 6 -14.00 10.80 -22.56
C ARG A 6 -14.36 11.26 -21.15
N PHE A 7 -13.52 10.96 -20.16
CA PHE A 7 -13.78 11.25 -18.75
C PHE A 7 -12.69 12.18 -18.20
N PRO A 8 -13.05 13.41 -17.75
CA PRO A 8 -12.06 14.40 -17.31
C PRO A 8 -11.31 14.00 -16.02
N ASN A 9 -11.87 13.07 -15.26
CA ASN A 9 -11.29 12.51 -14.03
C ASN A 9 -10.45 11.25 -14.28
N VAL A 10 -10.24 10.85 -15.54
CA VAL A 10 -9.41 9.70 -15.91
C VAL A 10 -8.14 10.22 -16.57
N HIS A 11 -7.00 9.95 -15.94
CA HIS A 11 -5.68 10.30 -16.45
C HIS A 11 -4.96 9.03 -16.95
N TYR A 12 -4.15 9.16 -17.99
CA TYR A 12 -3.45 8.05 -18.61
C TYR A 12 -1.97 8.37 -18.78
N LEU A 13 -1.11 7.53 -18.23
CA LEU A 13 0.34 7.57 -18.41
C LEU A 13 0.78 6.38 -19.26
N SER A 14 1.73 6.63 -20.16
CA SER A 14 2.29 5.62 -21.05
C SER A 14 3.80 5.66 -20.99
N PHE A 15 4.41 4.50 -20.81
CA PHE A 15 5.85 4.35 -20.93
C PHE A 15 6.25 4.02 -22.37
N SER A 16 7.47 4.38 -22.75
CA SER A 16 8.04 4.03 -24.06
C SER A 16 8.25 2.52 -24.24
N ARG A 17 8.35 1.76 -23.13
CA ARG A 17 8.48 0.29 -23.09
C ARG A 17 8.00 -0.24 -21.73
N HIS A 18 8.04 -1.55 -21.53
CA HIS A 18 7.70 -2.16 -20.24
C HIS A 18 8.81 -1.92 -19.19
N PHE A 19 8.46 -1.30 -18.06
CA PHE A 19 9.36 -1.05 -16.93
C PHE A 19 8.94 -1.80 -15.64
N GLY A 20 7.87 -2.60 -15.70
CA GLY A 20 7.38 -3.37 -14.55
C GLY A 20 6.39 -2.62 -13.64
N LYS A 21 5.85 -3.34 -12.65
CA LYS A 21 4.79 -2.88 -11.73
C LYS A 21 5.24 -1.69 -10.89
N GLU A 22 6.43 -1.76 -10.29
CA GLU A 22 6.95 -0.73 -9.37
C GLU A 22 7.16 0.62 -10.07
N ALA A 23 7.65 0.61 -11.31
CA ALA A 23 7.79 1.84 -12.10
C ALA A 23 6.43 2.48 -12.41
N GLY A 24 5.43 1.65 -12.75
CA GLY A 24 4.05 2.12 -12.94
C GLY A 24 3.42 2.69 -11.68
N LEU A 25 3.67 2.04 -10.53
CA LEU A 25 3.22 2.53 -9.23
C LEU A 25 3.85 3.88 -8.88
N LEU A 26 5.17 4.01 -9.01
CA LEU A 26 5.89 5.27 -8.76
C LEU A 26 5.34 6.40 -9.64
N ALA A 27 5.26 6.21 -10.96
CA ALA A 27 4.75 7.23 -11.87
C ALA A 27 3.30 7.63 -11.54
N GLY A 28 2.47 6.67 -11.13
CA GLY A 28 1.12 6.95 -10.66
C GLY A 28 1.08 7.77 -9.38
N LEU A 29 1.98 7.53 -8.43
CA LEU A 29 2.09 8.30 -7.18
C LEU A 29 2.61 9.72 -7.44
N GLU A 30 3.59 9.89 -8.33
CA GLU A 30 4.12 11.21 -8.73
C GLU A 30 3.05 12.09 -9.38
N GLU A 31 2.18 11.50 -10.20
CA GLU A 31 1.13 12.22 -10.93
C GLU A 31 -0.15 12.44 -10.12
N ALA A 32 -0.35 11.70 -9.02
CA ALA A 32 -1.53 11.82 -8.18
C ALA A 32 -1.53 13.15 -7.40
N LYS A 33 -2.59 13.97 -7.57
CA LYS A 33 -2.72 15.30 -6.95
C LYS A 33 -3.70 15.38 -5.78
N GLY A 34 -4.33 14.27 -5.41
CA GLY A 34 -5.32 14.23 -4.33
C GLY A 34 -4.70 14.34 -2.93
N ASN A 35 -5.52 14.72 -1.94
CA ASN A 35 -5.15 14.71 -0.52
C ASN A 35 -5.12 13.28 0.07
N TYR A 36 -5.82 12.36 -0.57
CA TYR A 36 -5.88 10.95 -0.25
C TYR A 36 -5.64 10.15 -1.52
N ILE A 37 -4.75 9.17 -1.46
CA ILE A 37 -4.26 8.43 -2.62
C ILE A 37 -4.45 6.96 -2.36
N THR A 38 -5.12 6.29 -3.29
CA THR A 38 -5.30 4.85 -3.25
C THR A 38 -4.51 4.17 -4.36
N VAL A 39 -3.99 2.99 -4.06
CA VAL A 39 -3.36 2.09 -5.02
C VAL A 39 -4.19 0.82 -5.05
N MET A 40 -4.54 0.30 -6.22
CA MET A 40 -5.33 -0.94 -6.36
C MET A 40 -4.90 -1.68 -7.63
N ASP A 41 -4.84 -3.02 -7.56
CA ASP A 41 -4.60 -3.86 -8.74
C ASP A 41 -5.85 -3.88 -9.64
N VAL A 42 -5.64 -4.03 -10.95
CA VAL A 42 -6.71 -3.94 -11.97
C VAL A 42 -7.52 -5.24 -12.14
N ASP A 43 -7.14 -6.31 -11.46
CA ASP A 43 -7.74 -7.65 -11.59
C ASP A 43 -9.02 -7.83 -10.75
N LEU A 44 -9.40 -6.82 -9.97
CA LEU A 44 -10.57 -6.79 -9.08
C LEU A 44 -10.57 -7.91 -8.02
N GLN A 45 -9.42 -8.52 -7.74
CA GLN A 45 -9.26 -9.43 -6.60
C GLN A 45 -9.42 -8.70 -5.26
N ASP A 46 -9.15 -7.41 -5.26
CA ASP A 46 -9.37 -6.49 -4.15
C ASP A 46 -10.67 -5.69 -4.38
N PRO A 47 -11.68 -5.81 -3.50
CA PRO A 47 -12.97 -5.16 -3.71
C PRO A 47 -12.93 -3.63 -3.64
N PRO A 48 -13.33 -2.90 -4.69
CA PRO A 48 -13.36 -1.43 -4.67
C PRO A 48 -14.24 -0.85 -3.55
N GLU A 49 -15.27 -1.59 -3.11
CA GLU A 49 -16.18 -1.15 -2.04
C GLU A 49 -15.52 -1.07 -0.65
N LEU A 50 -14.26 -1.51 -0.51
CA LEU A 50 -13.47 -1.29 0.72
C LEU A 50 -12.92 0.14 0.81
N LEU A 51 -12.83 0.89 -0.30
CA LEU A 51 -12.27 2.25 -0.29
C LEU A 51 -13.04 3.21 0.64
N PRO A 52 -14.38 3.25 0.67
CA PRO A 52 -15.12 4.07 1.63
C PRO A 52 -14.83 3.68 3.09
N LEU A 53 -14.64 2.39 3.38
CA LEU A 53 -14.30 1.92 4.73
C LEU A 53 -12.88 2.36 5.13
N MET A 54 -11.93 2.32 4.18
CA MET A 54 -10.60 2.88 4.39
C MET A 54 -10.67 4.38 4.68
N PHE A 55 -11.48 5.11 3.93
CA PHE A 55 -11.63 6.55 4.11
C PHE A 55 -12.18 6.88 5.50
N ALA A 56 -13.19 6.15 5.98
CA ALA A 56 -13.70 6.29 7.34
C ALA A 56 -12.57 6.11 8.39
N LYS A 57 -11.70 5.10 8.20
CA LYS A 57 -10.54 4.89 9.08
C LYS A 57 -9.53 6.05 9.00
N ILE A 58 -9.23 6.58 7.81
CA ILE A 58 -8.39 7.79 7.70
C ILE A 58 -8.98 8.95 8.53
N THR A 59 -10.30 9.14 8.50
CA THR A 59 -10.94 10.20 9.30
C THR A 59 -10.90 9.99 10.81
N GLU A 60 -10.62 8.76 11.29
CA GLU A 60 -10.35 8.47 12.71
C GLU A 60 -8.91 8.88 13.12
N GLY A 61 -8.10 9.40 12.20
CA GLY A 61 -6.74 9.87 12.44
C GLY A 61 -5.64 8.86 12.07
N TYR A 62 -5.96 7.84 11.28
CA TYR A 62 -4.95 7.01 10.64
C TYR A 62 -4.41 7.68 9.39
N ASP A 63 -3.13 7.42 9.10
CA ASP A 63 -2.42 7.94 7.93
C ASP A 63 -2.45 6.97 6.76
N VAL A 64 -2.48 5.67 7.08
CA VAL A 64 -2.46 4.57 6.12
C VAL A 64 -3.49 3.53 6.52
N VAL A 65 -4.30 3.09 5.56
CA VAL A 65 -5.23 1.97 5.74
C VAL A 65 -4.99 0.96 4.64
N VAL A 66 -4.73 -0.29 5.01
CA VAL A 66 -4.36 -1.35 4.06
C VAL A 66 -5.35 -2.51 4.15
N THR A 67 -5.67 -3.16 3.04
CA THR A 67 -6.44 -4.42 3.11
C THR A 67 -5.55 -5.59 3.47
N ARG A 68 -6.14 -6.55 4.17
CA ARG A 68 -5.54 -7.87 4.37
C ARG A 68 -6.57 -8.96 4.12
N ARG A 69 -6.11 -10.07 3.56
CA ARG A 69 -6.94 -11.28 3.45
C ARG A 69 -7.08 -11.94 4.81
N HIS A 70 -8.28 -12.37 5.14
CA HIS A 70 -8.52 -13.14 6.35
C HIS A 70 -8.00 -14.58 6.15
N ASN A 71 -6.87 -14.92 6.79
CA ASN A 71 -6.43 -16.31 6.84
C ASN A 71 -7.19 -17.03 7.96
N ARG A 72 -8.09 -17.95 7.58
CA ARG A 72 -8.82 -18.82 8.50
C ARG A 72 -7.88 -19.94 8.97
N GLN A 73 -7.44 -19.84 10.23
CA GLN A 73 -6.66 -20.82 11.02
C GLN A 73 -5.33 -21.35 10.44
N GLY A 74 -4.25 -21.01 11.16
CA GLY A 74 -3.09 -21.87 11.37
C GLY A 74 -1.96 -21.72 10.36
N GLU A 75 -0.90 -20.97 10.71
CA GLU A 75 0.46 -21.26 10.22
C GLU A 75 1.53 -20.88 11.26
N PRO A 76 2.69 -21.57 11.25
CA PRO A 76 3.43 -21.93 12.46
C PRO A 76 4.47 -20.89 12.90
N TRP A 77 4.63 -20.84 14.22
CA TRP A 77 5.64 -20.28 15.12
C TRP A 77 7.14 -20.37 14.73
N LEU A 78 7.51 -20.67 13.47
CA LEU A 78 8.89 -21.05 13.12
C LEU A 78 9.53 -20.20 12.01
N ARG A 79 9.82 -18.92 12.29
CA ARG A 79 10.98 -18.19 11.70
C ARG A 79 11.54 -17.17 12.70
N SER A 80 12.02 -17.66 13.86
CA SER A 80 12.24 -16.90 15.10
C SER A 80 13.72 -16.54 15.44
N ALA A 81 14.66 -16.56 14.48
CA ALA A 81 16.07 -16.21 14.80
C ALA A 81 16.59 -15.01 13.98
N LEU A 82 16.56 -15.11 12.64
CA LEU A 82 16.92 -13.99 11.77
C LEU A 82 15.96 -12.82 11.92
N SER A 83 14.67 -13.14 12.05
CA SER A 83 13.63 -12.16 12.34
C SER A 83 13.88 -11.49 13.69
N HIS A 84 14.30 -12.19 14.74
CA HIS A 84 14.59 -11.57 16.03
C HIS A 84 15.79 -10.61 15.99
N LEU A 85 16.84 -10.89 15.21
CA LEU A 85 17.97 -9.97 15.06
C LEU A 85 17.57 -8.73 14.24
N PHE A 86 16.80 -8.94 13.17
CA PHE A 86 16.22 -7.86 12.36
C PHE A 86 15.22 -7.02 13.16
N TYR A 87 14.34 -7.65 13.93
CA TYR A 87 13.35 -7.00 14.79
C TYR A 87 13.99 -6.30 15.98
N SER A 88 15.02 -6.84 16.62
CA SER A 88 15.71 -6.17 17.73
C SER A 88 16.40 -4.87 17.28
N LEU A 89 16.92 -4.84 16.06
CA LEU A 89 17.45 -3.62 15.43
C LEU A 89 16.35 -2.62 15.06
N ILE A 90 15.21 -3.11 14.57
CA ILE A 90 14.03 -2.29 14.23
C ILE A 90 13.27 -1.80 15.47
N GLN A 91 13.28 -2.54 16.57
CA GLN A 91 12.48 -2.26 17.78
C GLN A 91 13.03 -1.10 18.60
N ASN A 92 14.28 -0.70 18.37
CA ASN A 92 14.82 0.57 18.85
C ASN A 92 14.42 1.78 17.96
N LEU A 93 13.77 1.54 16.82
CA LEU A 93 13.50 2.55 15.78
C LEU A 93 12.02 2.63 15.33
N SER A 94 11.20 1.57 15.43
CA SER A 94 9.75 1.62 15.11
C SER A 94 8.95 0.44 15.69
N ASP A 95 7.73 0.72 16.15
CA ASP A 95 6.70 -0.25 16.58
C ASP A 95 5.94 -0.88 15.38
N THR A 96 6.64 -1.55 14.46
CA THR A 96 5.97 -2.08 13.26
C THR A 96 5.88 -3.61 13.25
N GLU A 97 4.70 -4.16 13.54
CA GLU A 97 4.39 -5.59 13.38
C GLU A 97 4.32 -5.98 11.89
N ILE A 98 5.01 -7.06 11.49
CA ILE A 98 4.82 -7.66 10.17
C ILE A 98 3.50 -8.44 10.16
N VAL A 99 2.46 -7.82 9.61
CA VAL A 99 1.14 -8.44 9.47
C VAL A 99 1.11 -9.37 8.25
N SER A 100 0.70 -10.63 8.45
CA SER A 100 0.53 -11.59 7.37
C SER A 100 -0.72 -11.28 6.52
N GLY A 101 -0.68 -11.62 5.23
CA GLY A 101 -1.84 -11.47 4.33
C GLY A 101 -2.10 -10.04 3.82
N VAL A 102 -1.18 -9.10 4.03
CA VAL A 102 -1.25 -7.71 3.54
C VAL A 102 -1.24 -7.66 2.02
N ARG A 103 -2.17 -6.87 1.45
CA ARG A 103 -2.29 -6.62 0.01
C ARG A 103 -1.66 -5.28 -0.36
N ASP A 104 -1.53 -5.03 -1.67
CA ASP A 104 -1.06 -3.74 -2.16
C ASP A 104 -2.17 -2.68 -2.10
N TYR A 105 -3.45 -3.09 -2.02
CA TYR A 105 -4.59 -2.20 -1.90
C TYR A 105 -4.60 -1.41 -0.59
N ARG A 106 -4.37 -0.10 -0.71
CA ARG A 106 -4.22 0.82 0.42
C ARG A 106 -4.68 2.22 0.07
N LEU A 107 -5.16 2.91 1.10
CA LEU A 107 -5.41 4.35 1.10
C LEU A 107 -4.38 5.04 1.99
N MET A 108 -3.84 6.15 1.51
CA MET A 108 -2.80 6.92 2.19
C MET A 108 -3.16 8.40 2.19
N THR A 109 -2.78 9.12 3.24
CA THR A 109 -2.76 10.58 3.23
C THR A 109 -1.66 11.11 2.32
N ARG A 110 -1.80 12.37 1.90
CA ARG A 110 -0.81 13.07 1.07
C ARG A 110 0.60 13.03 1.67
N GLN A 111 0.74 13.33 2.96
CA GLN A 111 2.04 13.34 3.64
C GLN A 111 2.79 11.99 3.55
N VAL A 112 2.05 10.87 3.56
CA VAL A 112 2.63 9.53 3.41
C VAL A 112 3.19 9.37 2.00
N VAL A 113 2.41 9.73 0.98
CA VAL A 113 2.85 9.63 -0.42
C VAL A 113 4.04 10.53 -0.69
N ASP A 114 4.04 11.76 -0.20
CA ASP A 114 5.14 12.69 -0.41
C ASP A 114 6.43 12.17 0.24
N SER A 115 6.35 11.64 1.47
CA SER A 115 7.49 10.99 2.13
C SER A 115 8.00 9.78 1.35
N ILE A 116 7.11 9.00 0.73
CA ILE A 116 7.52 7.90 -0.15
C ILE A 116 8.25 8.42 -1.38
N LEU A 117 7.76 9.49 -2.00
CA LEU A 117 8.36 10.09 -3.20
C LEU A 117 9.74 10.71 -2.92
N GLU A 118 9.99 11.20 -1.70
CA GLU A 118 11.30 11.68 -1.27
C GLU A 118 12.36 10.56 -1.18
N LEU A 119 11.93 9.31 -0.98
CA LEU A 119 12.82 8.14 -1.00
C LEU A 119 13.20 7.82 -2.45
N GLY A 120 14.28 8.45 -2.92
CA GLY A 120 14.85 8.33 -4.27
C GLY A 120 15.48 6.97 -4.61
N GLU A 121 15.09 5.88 -3.94
CA GLU A 121 15.62 4.55 -4.24
C GLU A 121 15.04 3.96 -5.53
N VAL A 122 15.94 3.58 -6.44
CA VAL A 122 15.63 3.03 -7.77
C VAL A 122 15.14 1.56 -7.70
N ASN A 123 15.50 0.83 -6.63
CA ASN A 123 15.07 -0.55 -6.37
C ASN A 123 14.01 -0.59 -5.26
N ARG A 124 12.81 -0.12 -5.56
CA ARG A 124 11.73 0.00 -4.58
C ARG A 124 11.18 -1.37 -4.21
N PHE A 125 11.59 -1.90 -3.05
CA PHE A 125 10.77 -2.87 -2.35
C PHE A 125 9.67 -2.11 -1.62
N SER A 126 8.61 -1.72 -2.35
CA SER A 126 7.52 -0.88 -1.83
C SER A 126 6.90 -1.43 -0.53
N LYS A 127 6.86 -2.77 -0.36
CA LYS A 127 6.39 -3.41 0.89
C LYS A 127 7.27 -3.10 2.11
N GLY A 128 8.57 -2.88 1.94
CA GLY A 128 9.47 -2.47 3.02
C GLY A 128 9.34 -0.97 3.31
N ILE A 129 9.23 -0.14 2.28
CA ILE A 129 9.09 1.32 2.42
C ILE A 129 7.78 1.69 3.13
N PHE A 130 6.65 1.07 2.74
CA PHE A 130 5.37 1.29 3.42
C PHE A 130 5.38 0.84 4.88
N SER A 131 6.24 -0.11 5.27
CA SER A 131 6.43 -0.53 6.65
C SER A 131 7.43 0.35 7.41
N TRP A 132 8.20 1.20 6.73
CA TRP A 132 9.32 1.96 7.31
C TRP A 132 8.97 3.40 7.68
N VAL A 133 8.01 4.02 6.97
CA VAL A 133 7.64 5.44 7.18
C VAL A 133 6.95 5.74 8.53
N GLY A 134 6.68 4.73 9.37
CA GLY A 134 6.30 4.92 10.78
C GLY A 134 4.94 5.60 11.04
N TYR A 135 4.14 5.82 10.00
CA TYR A 135 2.84 6.47 10.07
C TYR A 135 1.76 5.59 10.72
N ARG A 136 0.71 6.23 11.27
CA ARG A 136 -0.39 5.52 11.94
C ARG A 136 -1.14 4.63 10.95
N THR A 137 -0.87 3.33 11.02
CA THR A 137 -1.39 2.35 10.07
C THR A 137 -2.46 1.46 10.69
N THR A 138 -3.52 1.16 9.94
CA THR A 138 -4.53 0.15 10.33
C THR A 138 -4.92 -0.74 9.16
N TYR A 139 -5.63 -1.83 9.45
CA TYR A 139 -5.93 -2.89 8.49
C TYR A 139 -7.42 -3.19 8.42
N ILE A 140 -7.93 -3.36 7.20
CA ILE A 140 -9.28 -3.87 6.94
C ILE A 140 -9.17 -5.30 6.44
N SER A 141 -9.70 -6.24 7.22
CA SER A 141 -9.77 -7.65 6.82
C SER A 141 -10.97 -7.89 5.89
N PHE A 142 -10.78 -8.70 4.86
CA PHE A 142 -11.87 -9.20 4.03
C PHE A 142 -11.66 -10.67 3.62
N ASP A 143 -12.74 -11.37 3.33
CA ASP A 143 -12.72 -12.73 2.80
C ASP A 143 -12.59 -12.71 1.26
N ASN A 144 -11.96 -13.75 0.70
CA ASN A 144 -11.89 -13.89 -0.76
C ASN A 144 -13.30 -13.99 -1.36
N ARG A 145 -13.58 -13.15 -2.35
CA ARG A 145 -14.75 -13.32 -3.22
C ARG A 145 -14.48 -14.53 -4.13
N LYS A 146 -15.38 -15.51 -4.12
CA LYS A 146 -15.36 -16.66 -5.04
C LYS A 146 -15.67 -16.22 -6.46
#